data_AF-A0A371H4S8-F1
#
_entry.id   AF-A0A371H4S8-F1
#
_cell.length_a   1.000
_cell.length_b   1.000
_cell.length_c   1.000
_cell.angle_alpha   90.00
_cell.angle_beta   90.00
_cell.angle_gamma   90.00
#
_symmetry.space_group_name_H-M   'P 1'
#
loop_
_entity.id
_entity.type
_entity.pdbx_description
1 polymer ?
#
loop_
_entity_poly.entity_id
_entity_poly.type
_entity_poly.pdbx_seq_one_letter_code
_entity_poly.pdbx_strand_id
1 'polypeptide(L)'
;MAHKQAPLTEDKWQSLEEWLYAFGLEATNLCLVSDVDLSTDFKTPEFDKYKGSTCPRVHLAMYCRKMVAYIYDDKILVHCFQDSLIGAAFSWYVILE
;
A
#
# COMPACT_ATOMS: atom_id res chain seq x y z
N MET A 1 -9.36 -26.63 -1.66
CA MET A 1 -9.15 -26.18 -0.27
C MET A 1 -9.85 -24.85 -0.10
N ALA A 2 -10.81 -24.75 0.80
CA ALA A 2 -11.51 -23.49 1.05
C ALA A 2 -10.60 -22.56 1.85
N HIS A 3 -10.20 -21.43 1.27
CA HIS A 3 -9.53 -20.36 1.99
C HIS A 3 -10.56 -19.72 2.94
N LYS A 4 -10.54 -20.12 4.21
CA LYS A 4 -11.27 -19.43 5.26
C LYS A 4 -10.59 -18.09 5.51
N GLN A 5 -11.20 -17.02 4.98
CA GLN A 5 -10.85 -15.66 5.34
C GLN A 5 -11.37 -15.43 6.76
N ALA A 6 -10.46 -15.42 7.74
CA ALA A 6 -10.82 -15.12 9.12
C ALA A 6 -11.21 -13.63 9.26
N PRO A 7 -12.21 -13.27 10.09
CA PRO A 7 -12.55 -11.88 10.33
C PRO A 7 -11.35 -11.16 10.92
N LEU A 8 -11.05 -9.98 10.38
CA LEU A 8 -9.93 -9.17 10.86
C LEU A 8 -10.35 -8.46 12.16
N THR A 9 -9.99 -9.05 13.30
CA THR A 9 -10.30 -8.57 14.66
C THR A 9 -9.41 -7.39 15.07
N GLU A 10 -9.87 -6.64 16.09
CA GLU A 10 -9.25 -5.43 16.64
C GLU A 10 -7.76 -5.61 17.02
N ASP A 11 -7.41 -6.75 17.62
CA ASP A 11 -6.02 -7.10 17.97
C ASP A 11 -5.09 -7.19 16.75
N LYS A 12 -5.62 -7.56 15.57
CA LYS A 12 -4.84 -7.61 14.32
C LYS A 12 -4.66 -6.23 13.69
N TRP A 13 -5.45 -5.24 14.09
CA TRP A 13 -5.29 -3.84 13.69
C TRP A 13 -4.21 -3.16 14.52
N GLN A 14 -4.13 -3.45 15.83
CA GLN A 14 -3.02 -2.99 16.67
C GLN A 14 -1.67 -3.46 16.10
N SER A 15 -1.56 -4.74 15.75
CA SER A 15 -0.33 -5.25 15.13
C SER A 15 -0.02 -4.62 13.78
N LEU A 16 -1.01 -4.16 13.01
CA LEU A 16 -0.76 -3.45 11.75
C LEU A 16 -0.29 -2.01 11.98
N GLU A 17 -0.84 -1.32 12.97
CA GLU A 17 -0.40 0.03 13.36
C GLU A 17 1.01 -0.01 13.95
N GLU A 18 1.33 -0.98 14.79
CA GLU A 18 2.70 -1.21 15.30
C GLU A 18 3.66 -1.58 14.17
N TRP A 19 3.20 -2.36 13.17
CA TRP A 19 3.98 -2.70 11.98
C TRP A 19 4.25 -1.46 11.13
N LEU A 20 3.22 -0.69 10.78
CA LEU A 20 3.33 0.58 10.06
C LEU A 20 4.26 1.58 10.76
N TYR A 21 4.15 1.68 12.08
CA TYR A 21 5.00 2.53 12.92
C TYR A 21 6.45 2.04 12.95
N ALA A 22 6.68 0.72 13.01
CA ALA A 22 8.02 0.12 12.96
C ALA A 22 8.73 0.29 11.60
N PHE A 23 7.98 0.46 10.49
CA PHE A 23 8.54 0.74 9.16
C PHE A 23 8.76 2.22 8.86
N GLY A 24 8.42 3.14 9.78
CA GLY A 24 8.63 4.57 9.56
C GLY A 24 7.86 5.15 8.36
N LEU A 25 6.82 4.44 7.88
CA LEU A 25 5.96 4.86 6.77
C LEU A 25 4.98 5.91 7.27
N GLU A 26 5.45 7.16 7.39
CA GLU A 26 4.57 8.32 7.49
C GLU A 26 3.92 8.56 6.11
N ALA A 27 2.67 9.04 6.07
CA ALA A 27 1.96 9.34 4.82
C ALA A 27 2.74 10.26 3.86
N THR A 28 3.69 11.03 4.38
CA THR A 28 4.61 11.93 3.68
C THR A 28 5.72 11.21 2.91
N ASN A 29 6.17 10.03 3.37
CA ASN A 29 7.23 9.24 2.71
C ASN A 29 6.75 8.55 1.42
N LEU A 30 5.43 8.49 1.20
CA LEU A 30 4.84 7.85 0.02
C LEU A 30 4.71 8.80 -1.18
N CYS A 31 5.08 10.09 -1.08
CA CYS A 31 4.70 11.08 -2.09
C CYS A 31 5.76 11.38 -3.18
N LEU A 32 6.96 10.79 -3.15
CA LEU A 32 8.04 11.25 -4.03
C LEU A 32 8.96 10.11 -4.48
N VAL A 33 8.77 9.58 -5.69
CA VAL A 33 9.86 9.03 -6.51
C VAL A 33 9.56 9.14 -8.00
N SER A 34 10.39 9.89 -8.73
CA SER A 34 10.57 9.75 -10.17
C SER A 34 11.84 8.93 -10.42
N ASP A 35 11.74 7.87 -11.22
CA ASP A 35 12.81 6.93 -11.64
C ASP A 35 13.02 5.70 -10.75
N VAL A 36 12.32 4.62 -11.11
CA VAL A 36 12.40 3.25 -10.54
C VAL A 36 12.98 2.33 -11.60
N ASP A 37 14.15 1.74 -11.32
CA ASP A 37 14.73 0.68 -12.14
C ASP A 37 14.27 -0.67 -11.58
N LEU A 38 13.18 -1.22 -12.13
CA LEU A 38 12.62 -2.49 -11.67
C LEU A 38 13.56 -3.62 -12.07
N SER A 39 14.08 -4.34 -11.06
CA SER A 39 14.76 -5.61 -11.29
C SER A 39 13.90 -6.54 -12.15
N THR A 40 14.52 -7.32 -13.03
CA THR A 40 13.85 -8.23 -13.99
C THR A 40 12.93 -9.28 -13.35
N ASP A 41 13.04 -9.49 -12.04
CA ASP A 41 12.19 -10.41 -11.27
C ASP A 41 11.00 -9.72 -10.59
N PHE A 42 10.83 -8.41 -10.79
CA PHE A 42 9.72 -7.66 -10.22
C PHE A 42 8.41 -8.09 -10.85
N LYS A 43 7.60 -8.79 -10.06
CA LYS A 43 6.22 -9.08 -10.41
C LYS A 43 5.34 -7.97 -9.86
N THR A 44 4.69 -7.22 -10.77
CA THR A 44 3.71 -6.21 -10.39
C THR A 44 2.64 -6.80 -9.47
N PRO A 45 2.50 -6.30 -8.24
CA PRO A 45 1.44 -6.74 -7.34
C PRO A 45 0.09 -6.26 -7.87
N GLU A 46 -0.90 -7.13 -7.89
CA GLU A 46 -2.27 -6.76 -8.25
C GLU A 46 -2.99 -6.16 -7.04
N PHE A 47 -3.73 -5.06 -7.22
CA PHE A 47 -4.44 -4.39 -6.12
C PHE A 47 -5.92 -4.22 -6.43
N ASP A 48 -6.75 -4.37 -5.40
CA ASP A 48 -8.11 -3.83 -5.44
C ASP A 48 -8.00 -2.31 -5.34
N LYS A 49 -8.26 -1.61 -6.45
CA LYS A 49 -7.96 -0.19 -6.53
C LYS A 49 -8.86 0.65 -5.64
N TYR A 50 -8.24 1.52 -4.85
CA TYR A 50 -8.93 2.43 -3.96
C TYR A 50 -9.45 3.64 -4.71
N LYS A 51 -10.78 3.77 -4.70
CA LYS A 51 -11.53 4.85 -5.37
C LYS A 51 -11.80 6.07 -4.48
N GLY A 52 -11.38 6.06 -3.22
CA GLY A 52 -11.64 7.15 -2.27
C GLY A 52 -12.95 7.06 -1.48
N SER A 53 -13.81 6.07 -1.75
CA SER A 53 -15.13 5.92 -1.09
C SER A 53 -15.24 4.74 -0.12
N THR A 54 -14.19 3.94 0.04
CA THR A 54 -14.11 2.87 1.05
C THR A 54 -13.22 3.31 2.21
N CYS A 55 -13.05 2.47 3.25
CA CYS A 55 -12.23 2.85 4.41
C CYS A 55 -10.73 2.91 4.05
N PRO A 56 -10.05 4.08 4.18
CA PRO A 56 -8.64 4.22 3.83
C PRO A 56 -7.72 3.29 4.62
N ARG A 57 -8.03 3.07 5.91
CA ARG A 57 -7.25 2.19 6.80
C ARG A 57 -7.22 0.75 6.31
N VAL A 58 -8.35 0.27 5.77
CA VAL A 58 -8.45 -1.09 5.23
C VAL A 58 -7.62 -1.23 3.96
N HIS A 59 -7.64 -0.21 3.10
CA HIS A 59 -6.79 -0.18 1.90
C HIS A 59 -5.30 -0.23 2.24
N LEU A 60 -4.84 0.65 3.14
CA LEU A 60 -3.47 0.71 3.61
C LEU A 60 -2.99 -0.63 4.18
N ALA A 61 -3.78 -1.27 5.04
CA ALA A 61 -3.45 -2.57 5.59
C ALA A 61 -3.28 -3.67 4.52
N MET A 62 -4.13 -3.67 3.49
CA MET A 62 -4.03 -4.63 2.39
C MET A 62 -2.82 -4.36 1.50
N TYR A 63 -2.58 -3.09 1.18
CA TYR A 63 -1.41 -2.64 0.43
C TYR A 63 -0.12 -3.08 1.13
N CYS A 64 0.04 -2.77 2.41
CA CYS A 64 1.19 -3.15 3.24
C CYS A 64 1.46 -4.66 3.25
N ARG A 65 0.41 -5.48 3.34
CA ARG A 65 0.55 -6.95 3.27
C ARG A 65 1.06 -7.44 1.92
N LYS A 66 0.62 -6.83 0.81
CA LYS A 66 1.09 -7.20 -0.53
C LYS A 66 2.52 -6.72 -0.81
N MET A 67 2.93 -5.64 -0.16
CA MET A 67 4.24 -5.02 -0.35
C MET A 67 5.31 -5.48 0.64
N VAL A 68 5.04 -6.47 1.50
CA VAL A 68 5.97 -6.92 2.55
C VAL A 68 7.37 -7.31 2.04
N ALA A 69 7.47 -7.81 0.80
CA ALA A 69 8.76 -8.18 0.21
C ALA A 69 9.61 -6.97 -0.24
N TYR A 70 9.00 -5.79 -0.35
CA TYR A 70 9.59 -4.56 -0.90
C TYR A 70 9.65 -3.43 0.13
N ILE A 71 9.51 -3.76 1.43
CA ILE A 71 9.43 -2.80 2.54
C ILE A 71 10.64 -1.86 2.69
N TYR A 72 11.76 -2.19 2.06
CA TYR A 72 13.00 -1.38 2.10
C TYR A 72 13.27 -0.65 0.79
N ASP A 73 12.37 -0.74 -0.20
CA ASP A 73 12.48 -0.07 -1.48
C ASP A 73 11.35 0.95 -1.61
N ASP A 74 11.60 2.14 -1.05
CA ASP A 74 10.65 3.25 -1.04
C ASP A 74 10.14 3.58 -2.45
N LYS A 75 11.00 3.41 -3.46
CA LYS A 75 10.63 3.70 -4.83
C LYS A 75 9.58 2.74 -5.38
N ILE A 76 9.78 1.43 -5.13
CA ILE A 76 8.79 0.41 -5.47
C ILE A 76 7.51 0.62 -4.67
N LEU A 77 7.61 0.98 -3.39
CA LEU A 77 6.44 1.25 -2.55
C LEU A 77 5.60 2.39 -3.12
N VAL A 78 6.21 3.55 -3.38
CA VAL A 78 5.55 4.75 -3.93
C VAL A 78 4.85 4.42 -5.26
N HIS A 79 5.56 3.79 -6.20
CA HIS A 79 4.99 3.42 -7.50
C HIS A 79 3.80 2.48 -7.36
N CYS A 80 3.93 1.42 -6.55
CA CYS A 80 2.84 0.45 -6.35
C CYS A 80 1.67 1.06 -5.59
N PHE A 81 1.92 2.04 -4.72
CA PHE A 81 0.86 2.74 -4.01
C PHE A 81 0.01 3.53 -4.99
N GLN A 82 0.64 4.25 -5.92
CA GLN A 82 -0.04 4.94 -7.01
C GLN A 82 -0.90 3.98 -7.86
N ASP A 83 -0.37 2.82 -8.24
CA ASP A 83 -1.10 1.79 -9.00
C ASP A 83 -2.31 1.24 -8.24
N SER A 84 -2.26 1.27 -6.91
CA SER A 84 -3.34 0.85 -6.02
C SER A 84 -4.49 1.85 -5.94
N LEU A 85 -4.38 3.04 -6.54
CA LEU A 85 -5.41 4.08 -6.53
C LEU A 85 -6.16 4.14 -7.88
N ILE A 86 -7.40 4.64 -7.84
CA ILE A 86 -8.19 4.93 -9.05
C ILE A 86 -9.12 6.13 -8.83
N GLY A 87 -9.50 6.80 -9.91
CA GLY A 87 -10.49 7.88 -9.87
C GLY A 87 -10.06 9.03 -8.98
N ALA A 88 -10.98 9.53 -8.14
CA ALA A 88 -10.75 10.69 -7.29
C ALA A 88 -9.56 10.52 -6.32
N ALA A 89 -9.30 9.32 -5.82
CA ALA A 89 -8.16 9.06 -4.94
C ALA A 89 -6.83 9.13 -5.70
N PHE A 90 -6.79 8.61 -6.93
CA PHE A 90 -5.61 8.74 -7.78
C PHE A 90 -5.37 10.20 -8.18
N SER A 91 -6.43 10.92 -8.58
CA SER A 91 -6.33 12.35 -8.89
C SER A 91 -5.82 13.17 -7.70
N TRP A 92 -6.33 12.90 -6.49
CA TRP A 92 -5.84 13.54 -5.27
C TRP A 92 -4.34 13.30 -5.06
N TYR A 93 -3.89 12.05 -5.23
CA TYR A 93 -2.50 11.68 -5.03
C TYR A 93 -1.55 12.35 -6.03
N VAL A 94 -1.93 12.42 -7.31
CA VAL A 94 -1.11 13.08 -8.34
C VAL A 94 -1.12 14.61 -8.22
N ILE A 95 -2.14 15.21 -7.57
CA ILE A 95 -2.21 16.66 -7.31
C ILE A 95 -1.41 17.07 -6.06
N LEU A 96 -1.06 16.12 -5.19
CA LEU A 96 -0.18 16.38 -4.05
C LEU A 96 1.30 16.54 -4.46
N GLU A 97 1.62 16.23 -5.71
CA GLU A 97 2.90 16.47 -6.38
C GLU A 97 2.94 17.90 -6.99
#